data_AF-A0A101XWT8-F1
#
_entry.id   AF-A0A101XWT8-F1
#
_cell.length_a   1.000
_cell.length_b   1.000
_cell.length_c   1.000
_cell.angle_alpha   90.00
_cell.angle_beta   90.00
_cell.angle_gamma   90.00
#
_symmetry.space_group_name_H-M   'P 1'
#
loop_
_entity.id
_entity.type
_entity.pdbx_description
1 polymer ?
#
loop_
_entity_poly.entity_id
_entity_poly.type
_entity_poly.pdbx_seq_one_letter_code
_entity_poly.pdbx_strand_id
1 'polypeptide(L)'
;MTENRTYYFGIHPDVLEPVSLAYSSFGAFWYVENNQRYIVGYGFGAAQLAVLAQFKAFSVHLTCSDKQILIDIYRSIRNKQQEQDWETRKRLPVMTAFKNPWKNTPEGWYVLRSRETFPLHLSIVQKTKVFVWLEHSAVCENEAELTACITRAEQTHNLQRKVKGLDSSGGIQS
;
A
#
# COMPACT_ATOMS: atom_id res chain seq x y z
N MET A 1 -11.27 2.34 -35.91
CA MET A 1 -12.69 2.34 -35.49
C MET A 1 -12.69 2.54 -33.98
N THR A 2 -13.02 3.74 -33.52
CA THR A 2 -13.17 4.03 -32.09
C THR A 2 -14.49 3.46 -31.63
N GLU A 3 -14.48 2.26 -31.04
CA GLU A 3 -15.66 1.76 -30.32
C GLU A 3 -16.12 2.83 -29.34
N ASN A 4 -17.42 3.12 -29.36
CA ASN A 4 -18.02 4.18 -28.58
C ASN A 4 -18.12 3.70 -27.12
N ARG A 5 -17.00 3.72 -26.41
CA ARG A 5 -16.91 3.27 -25.01
C ARG A 5 -17.63 4.28 -24.13
N THR A 6 -18.55 3.77 -23.30
CA THR A 6 -19.18 4.58 -22.26
C THR A 6 -18.24 4.65 -21.07
N TYR A 7 -17.72 5.84 -20.81
CA TYR A 7 -16.87 6.09 -19.65
C TYR A 7 -17.71 6.51 -18.44
N TYR A 8 -17.18 6.22 -17.26
CA TYR A 8 -17.77 6.53 -15.98
C TYR A 8 -16.75 7.25 -15.12
N PHE A 9 -17.24 8.21 -14.34
CA PHE A 9 -16.45 8.91 -13.33
C PHE A 9 -17.22 8.93 -12.02
N GLY A 10 -16.55 8.62 -10.91
CA GLY A 10 -17.16 8.73 -9.59
C GLY A 10 -16.14 9.08 -8.53
N ILE A 11 -16.65 9.64 -7.42
CA ILE A 11 -15.86 10.05 -6.25
C ILE A 11 -16.51 9.46 -5.01
N HIS A 12 -15.71 8.86 -4.15
CA HIS A 12 -16.11 8.38 -2.84
C HIS A 12 -15.27 9.07 -1.75
N PRO A 13 -15.89 9.71 -0.75
CA PRO A 13 -15.15 10.28 0.37
C PRO A 13 -14.64 9.18 1.31
N ASP A 14 -13.73 9.57 2.19
CA ASP A 14 -13.38 8.83 3.41
C ASP A 14 -12.84 7.42 3.18
N VAL A 15 -11.88 7.28 2.27
CA VAL A 15 -11.09 6.05 2.13
C VAL A 15 -9.61 6.32 2.40
N LEU A 16 -8.90 5.29 2.85
CA LEU A 16 -7.49 5.41 3.18
C LEU A 16 -6.64 5.67 1.93
N GLU A 17 -5.93 6.78 1.93
CA GLU A 17 -4.83 7.00 0.98
C GLU A 17 -3.56 6.31 1.51
N PRO A 18 -3.01 5.32 0.80
CA PRO A 18 -1.97 4.45 1.34
C PRO A 18 -0.63 5.16 1.57
N VAL A 19 -0.35 6.27 0.90
CA VAL A 19 0.94 6.99 1.01
C VAL A 19 0.96 7.94 2.20
N SER A 20 -0.10 8.71 2.40
CA SER A 20 -0.23 9.65 3.53
C SER A 20 -0.71 8.93 4.80
N LEU A 21 -1.36 7.77 4.63
CA LEU A 21 -2.11 7.06 5.66
C LEU A 21 -3.18 7.97 6.30
N ALA A 22 -3.77 8.84 5.49
CA ALA A 22 -4.88 9.70 5.87
C ALA A 22 -6.13 9.29 5.07
N TYR A 23 -7.30 9.47 5.69
CA TYR A 23 -8.56 9.28 4.97
C TYR A 23 -8.83 10.50 4.10
N SER A 24 -9.13 10.24 2.82
CA SER A 24 -9.28 11.27 1.80
C SER A 24 -10.35 10.88 0.80
N SER A 25 -10.68 11.81 -0.09
CA SER A 25 -11.59 11.53 -1.20
C SER A 25 -10.87 10.73 -2.27
N PHE A 26 -11.43 9.61 -2.68
CA PHE A 26 -10.96 8.79 -3.80
C PHE A 26 -11.84 9.03 -5.01
N GLY A 27 -11.24 9.04 -6.20
CA GLY A 27 -11.97 9.11 -7.45
C GLY A 27 -11.38 8.17 -8.47
N ALA A 28 -12.25 7.69 -9.35
CA ALA A 28 -11.88 6.77 -10.42
C ALA A 28 -12.54 7.18 -11.73
N PHE A 29 -11.84 6.90 -12.83
CA PHE A 29 -12.32 7.00 -14.19
C PHE A 29 -12.15 5.64 -14.86
N TRP A 30 -13.25 5.08 -15.39
CA TRP A 30 -13.26 3.71 -15.94
C TRP A 30 -14.25 3.58 -17.09
N TYR A 31 -14.19 2.47 -17.82
CA TYR A 31 -15.23 2.06 -18.76
C TYR A 31 -15.58 0.59 -18.56
N VAL A 32 -16.68 0.15 -19.17
CA VAL A 32 -17.12 -1.25 -19.17
C VAL A 32 -17.14 -1.78 -20.60
N GLU A 33 -16.51 -2.93 -20.81
CA GLU A 33 -16.45 -3.63 -22.10
C GLU A 33 -16.53 -5.13 -21.80
N ASN A 34 -17.39 -5.86 -22.52
CA ASN A 34 -17.62 -7.31 -22.29
C ASN A 34 -17.90 -7.68 -20.82
N ASN A 35 -18.71 -6.86 -20.12
CA ASN A 35 -19.04 -7.00 -18.70
C ASN A 35 -17.83 -6.92 -17.75
N GLN A 36 -16.68 -6.45 -18.23
CA GLN A 36 -15.46 -6.23 -17.45
C GLN A 36 -15.20 -4.73 -17.29
N ARG A 37 -14.75 -4.33 -16.09
CA ARG A 37 -14.38 -2.94 -15.79
C ARG A 37 -12.91 -2.70 -16.07
N TYR A 38 -12.62 -1.60 -16.76
CA TYR A 38 -11.27 -1.15 -17.10
C TYR A 38 -11.01 0.21 -16.47
N ILE A 39 -10.14 0.25 -15.47
CA ILE A 39 -9.78 1.48 -14.75
C ILE A 39 -8.73 2.22 -15.58
N VAL A 40 -9.08 3.42 -16.04
CA VAL A 40 -8.22 4.30 -16.85
C VAL A 40 -7.32 5.14 -15.94
N GLY A 41 -7.87 5.62 -14.83
CA GLY A 41 -7.14 6.41 -13.86
C GLY A 41 -7.88 6.49 -12.54
N TYR A 42 -7.14 6.74 -11.47
CA TYR A 42 -7.69 6.99 -10.14
C TYR A 42 -6.79 7.98 -9.40
N GLY A 43 -7.30 8.56 -8.31
CA GLY A 43 -6.52 9.47 -7.48
C GLY A 43 -7.17 9.74 -6.14
N PHE A 44 -6.36 10.26 -5.22
CA PHE A 44 -6.74 10.64 -3.87
C PHE A 44 -6.59 12.15 -3.65
N GLY A 45 -7.54 12.74 -2.92
CA GLY A 45 -7.53 14.15 -2.55
C GLY A 45 -7.80 15.12 -3.70
N ALA A 46 -8.09 16.37 -3.33
CA ALA A 46 -8.57 17.39 -4.28
C ALA A 46 -7.62 17.61 -5.47
N ALA A 47 -6.30 17.60 -5.25
CA ALA A 47 -5.31 17.84 -6.30
C ALA A 47 -5.33 16.75 -7.39
N GLN A 48 -5.30 15.46 -6.99
CA GLN A 48 -5.32 14.37 -7.97
C GLN A 48 -6.70 14.23 -8.62
N LEU A 49 -7.77 14.52 -7.87
CA LEU A 49 -9.13 14.56 -8.42
C LEU A 49 -9.31 15.66 -9.47
N ALA A 50 -8.65 16.83 -9.31
CA ALA A 50 -8.66 17.88 -10.31
C ALA A 50 -7.96 17.45 -11.61
N VAL A 51 -6.82 16.75 -11.50
CA VAL A 51 -6.13 16.16 -12.66
C VAL A 51 -6.99 15.08 -13.31
N LEU A 52 -7.58 14.18 -12.52
CA LEU A 52 -8.47 13.13 -13.02
C LEU A 52 -9.71 13.72 -13.72
N ALA A 53 -10.21 14.84 -13.22
CA ALA A 53 -11.32 15.57 -13.83
C ALA A 53 -10.95 16.21 -15.18
N GLN A 54 -9.68 16.46 -15.49
CA GLN A 54 -9.29 16.94 -16.82
C GLN A 54 -9.56 15.90 -17.91
N PHE A 55 -9.45 14.59 -17.58
CA PHE A 55 -9.79 13.52 -18.52
C PHE A 55 -11.28 13.51 -18.89
N LYS A 56 -12.16 14.06 -18.03
CA LYS A 56 -13.57 14.27 -18.35
C LYS A 56 -13.78 15.18 -19.56
N ALA A 57 -12.89 16.15 -19.78
CA ALA A 57 -13.01 17.11 -20.86
C ALA A 57 -12.80 16.47 -22.25
N PHE A 58 -12.18 15.29 -22.30
CA PHE A 58 -11.80 14.60 -23.54
C PHE A 58 -12.69 13.40 -23.87
N SER A 59 -13.72 13.09 -23.06
CA SER A 59 -14.58 11.91 -23.26
C SER A 59 -15.99 12.13 -22.74
N VAL A 60 -16.99 11.67 -23.49
CA VAL A 60 -18.37 11.54 -23.00
C VAL A 60 -18.37 10.54 -21.85
N HIS A 61 -18.76 10.99 -20.66
CA HIS A 61 -18.74 10.19 -19.46
C HIS A 61 -20.03 10.36 -18.66
N LEU A 62 -20.40 9.32 -17.93
CA LEU A 62 -21.49 9.33 -16.97
C LEU A 62 -20.93 9.51 -15.57
N THR A 63 -21.55 10.40 -14.78
CA THR A 63 -21.23 10.49 -13.35
C THR A 63 -21.87 9.31 -12.64
N CYS A 64 -21.07 8.55 -11.91
CA CYS A 64 -21.50 7.41 -11.11
C CYS A 64 -21.39 7.77 -9.62
N SER A 65 -22.52 7.72 -8.93
CA SER A 65 -22.63 7.95 -7.48
C SER A 65 -22.85 6.66 -6.69
N ASP A 66 -22.77 5.50 -7.36
CA ASP A 66 -22.91 4.20 -6.71
C ASP A 66 -21.68 3.94 -5.83
N LYS A 67 -21.91 3.99 -4.52
CA LYS A 67 -20.87 3.79 -3.51
C LYS A 67 -20.26 2.40 -3.58
N GLN A 68 -21.06 1.37 -3.87
CA GLN A 68 -20.57 0.00 -3.89
C GLN A 68 -19.58 -0.20 -5.04
N ILE A 69 -19.91 0.31 -6.23
CA ILE A 69 -19.01 0.25 -7.39
C ILE A 69 -17.68 0.94 -7.08
N LEU A 70 -17.72 2.12 -6.46
CA LEU A 70 -16.51 2.88 -6.13
C LEU A 70 -15.65 2.19 -5.06
N ILE A 71 -16.28 1.62 -4.03
CA ILE A 71 -15.59 0.82 -3.01
C ILE A 71 -14.96 -0.42 -3.64
N ASP A 72 -15.65 -1.10 -4.55
CA ASP A 72 -15.12 -2.28 -5.24
C ASP A 72 -13.92 -1.92 -6.11
N ILE A 73 -13.98 -0.80 -6.83
CA ILE A 73 -12.84 -0.28 -7.61
C ILE A 73 -11.67 0.02 -6.68
N TYR A 74 -11.89 0.78 -5.60
CA TYR A 74 -10.86 1.08 -4.59
C TYR A 74 -10.21 -0.18 -4.04
N ARG A 75 -11.01 -1.17 -3.60
CA ARG A 75 -10.51 -2.46 -3.09
C ARG A 75 -9.71 -3.22 -4.14
N SER A 76 -10.16 -3.24 -5.38
CA SER A 76 -9.43 -3.93 -6.47
C SER A 76 -8.04 -3.33 -6.72
N ILE A 77 -7.90 -2.01 -6.58
CA ILE A 77 -6.63 -1.30 -6.70
C ILE A 77 -5.77 -1.57 -5.47
N ARG A 78 -6.33 -1.42 -4.27
CA ARG A 78 -5.62 -1.64 -3.00
C ARG A 78 -5.09 -3.05 -2.86
N ASN A 79 -5.87 -4.06 -3.23
CA ASN A 79 -5.43 -5.46 -3.18
C ASN A 79 -4.23 -5.70 -4.10
N LYS A 80 -4.25 -5.14 -5.32
CA LYS A 80 -3.11 -5.24 -6.26
C LYS A 80 -1.88 -4.51 -5.74
N GLN A 81 -2.05 -3.31 -5.20
CA GLN A 81 -0.96 -2.54 -4.59
C GLN A 81 -0.36 -3.28 -3.39
N GLN A 82 -1.19 -3.80 -2.49
CA GLN A 82 -0.73 -4.56 -1.32
C GLN A 82 0.05 -5.81 -1.73
N GLU A 83 -0.40 -6.54 -2.75
CA GLU A 83 0.35 -7.72 -3.21
C GLU A 83 1.68 -7.31 -3.88
N GLN A 84 1.68 -6.25 -4.68
CA GLN A 84 2.92 -5.71 -5.27
C GLN A 84 3.91 -5.22 -4.19
N ASP A 85 3.44 -4.48 -3.19
CA ASP A 85 4.22 -4.00 -2.06
C ASP A 85 4.76 -5.17 -1.21
N TRP A 86 4.01 -6.27 -1.14
CA TRP A 86 4.41 -7.49 -0.47
C TRP A 86 5.52 -8.22 -1.24
N GLU A 87 5.38 -8.38 -2.55
CA GLU A 87 6.35 -9.08 -3.39
C GLU A 87 7.64 -8.27 -3.65
N THR A 88 7.59 -6.94 -3.48
CA THR A 88 8.73 -6.06 -3.78
C THR A 88 9.82 -6.18 -2.72
N ARG A 89 10.82 -7.01 -3.01
CA ARG A 89 12.05 -7.11 -2.23
C ARG A 89 13.07 -6.05 -2.65
N LYS A 90 13.60 -5.30 -1.69
CA LYS A 90 14.63 -4.27 -1.94
C LYS A 90 15.82 -4.39 -1.01
N ARG A 91 17.01 -4.51 -1.59
CA ARG A 91 18.27 -4.35 -0.85
C ARG A 91 18.54 -2.86 -0.60
N LEU A 92 18.76 -2.48 0.64
CA LEU A 92 19.21 -1.12 0.96
C LEU A 92 20.70 -0.94 0.59
N PRO A 93 21.17 0.30 0.36
CA PRO A 93 22.59 0.54 0.11
C PRO A 93 23.47 -0.10 1.18
N VAL A 94 24.61 -0.68 0.79
CA VAL A 94 25.49 -1.45 1.70
C VAL A 94 25.87 -0.65 2.95
N MET A 95 26.15 0.65 2.77
CA MET A 95 26.48 1.56 3.88
C MET A 95 25.37 1.67 4.94
N THR A 96 24.12 1.30 4.63
CA THR A 96 23.00 1.29 5.57
C THR A 96 23.24 0.31 6.72
N ALA A 97 23.87 -0.85 6.45
CA ALA A 97 24.14 -1.86 7.47
C ALA A 97 25.14 -1.40 8.54
N PHE A 98 25.93 -0.36 8.24
CA PHE A 98 26.96 0.21 9.10
C PHE A 98 26.56 1.55 9.72
N LYS A 99 25.32 2.02 9.46
CA LYS A 99 24.74 3.22 10.06
C LYS A 99 23.73 2.84 11.15
N ASN A 100 23.47 3.75 12.08
CA ASN A 100 22.40 3.56 13.05
C ASN A 100 21.03 3.50 12.33
N PRO A 101 20.06 2.71 12.85
CA PRO A 101 20.20 1.83 14.01
C PRO A 101 20.94 0.51 13.71
N TRP A 102 21.02 0.11 12.44
CA TRP A 102 21.48 -1.20 11.97
C TRP A 102 22.88 -1.62 12.39
N LYS A 103 23.79 -0.67 12.60
CA LYS A 103 25.17 -0.94 13.04
C LYS A 103 25.22 -1.76 14.32
N ASN A 104 24.34 -1.44 15.27
CA ASN A 104 24.30 -2.05 16.60
C ASN A 104 23.19 -3.10 16.73
N THR A 105 22.34 -3.24 15.72
CA THR A 105 21.27 -4.22 15.68
C THR A 105 21.83 -5.60 15.30
N PRO A 106 21.57 -6.65 16.10
CA PRO A 106 21.99 -8.02 15.76
C PRO A 106 21.47 -8.49 14.41
N GLU A 107 22.09 -9.52 13.83
CA GLU A 107 21.53 -10.17 12.65
C GLU A 107 20.19 -10.84 12.99
N GLY A 108 19.26 -10.83 12.03
CA GLY A 108 17.92 -11.41 12.22
C GLY A 108 16.82 -10.70 11.45
N TRP A 109 15.58 -11.00 11.84
CA TRP A 109 14.37 -10.48 11.22
C TRP A 109 13.72 -9.44 12.12
N TYR A 110 13.30 -8.34 11.52
CA TYR A 110 12.78 -7.17 12.21
C TYR A 110 11.47 -6.71 11.59
N VAL A 111 10.54 -6.31 12.44
CA VAL A 111 9.31 -5.61 12.09
C VAL A 111 9.52 -4.14 12.45
N LEU A 112 9.39 -3.27 11.45
CA LEU A 112 9.38 -1.84 11.62
C LEU A 112 7.97 -1.31 11.40
N ARG A 113 7.51 -0.45 12.30
CA ARG A 113 6.27 0.30 12.15
C ARG A 113 6.62 1.76 11.87
N SER A 114 5.93 2.41 10.94
CA SER A 114 6.16 3.84 10.66
C SER A 114 5.66 4.76 11.78
N ARG A 115 4.71 4.30 12.59
CA ARG A 115 4.10 5.01 13.72
C ARG A 115 3.47 4.00 14.70
N GLU A 116 3.12 4.47 15.90
CA GLU A 116 2.51 3.63 16.93
C GLU A 116 1.00 3.43 16.75
N THR A 117 0.33 4.33 16.02
CA THR A 117 -1.13 4.32 15.82
C THR A 117 -1.50 3.84 14.42
N PHE A 118 -2.66 3.21 14.29
CA PHE A 118 -3.21 2.88 12.98
C PHE A 118 -3.84 4.11 12.29
N PRO A 119 -3.90 4.13 10.94
CA PRO A 119 -3.23 3.21 10.01
C PRO A 119 -1.71 3.44 9.96
N LEU A 120 -0.93 2.38 9.67
CA LEU A 120 0.53 2.42 9.65
C LEU A 120 1.13 1.67 8.47
N HIS A 121 2.39 2.01 8.14
CA HIS A 121 3.21 1.20 7.26
C HIS A 121 3.98 0.18 8.11
N LEU A 122 3.93 -1.07 7.67
CA LEU A 122 4.70 -2.17 8.18
C LEU A 122 5.84 -2.47 7.21
N SER A 123 7.03 -2.71 7.74
CA SER A 123 8.17 -3.21 6.97
C SER A 123 8.77 -4.43 7.65
N ILE A 124 8.90 -5.53 6.90
CA ILE A 124 9.61 -6.72 7.32
C ILE A 124 11.03 -6.65 6.76
N VAL A 125 12.01 -6.65 7.66
CA VAL A 125 13.41 -6.41 7.32
C VAL A 125 14.28 -7.59 7.76
N GLN A 126 15.13 -8.07 6.85
CA GLN A 126 16.19 -9.01 7.17
C GLN A 126 17.52 -8.28 7.29
N LYS A 127 18.14 -8.33 8.48
CA LYS A 127 19.48 -7.84 8.74
C LYS A 127 20.47 -8.99 8.70
N THR A 128 21.51 -8.86 7.88
CA THR A 128 22.72 -9.71 7.92
C THR A 128 23.92 -8.85 8.31
N LYS A 129 25.10 -9.45 8.46
CA LYS A 129 26.34 -8.73 8.80
C LYS A 129 26.57 -7.46 7.97
N VAL A 130 26.37 -7.56 6.65
CA VAL A 130 26.75 -6.51 5.68
C VAL A 130 25.58 -5.96 4.86
N PHE A 131 24.37 -6.55 4.98
CA PHE A 131 23.20 -6.12 4.23
C PHE A 131 21.98 -5.90 5.12
N VAL A 132 21.12 -4.99 4.67
CA VAL A 132 19.77 -4.77 5.19
C VAL A 132 18.82 -4.93 4.01
N TRP A 133 17.90 -5.88 4.11
CA TRP A 133 16.90 -6.16 3.09
C TRP A 133 15.53 -5.74 3.59
N LEU A 134 14.85 -4.88 2.85
CA LEU A 134 13.41 -4.72 2.97
C LEU A 134 12.77 -5.88 2.19
N GLU A 135 12.26 -6.86 2.92
CA GLU A 135 11.75 -8.11 2.34
C GLU A 135 10.28 -7.96 1.95
N HIS A 136 9.48 -7.37 2.84
CA HIS A 136 8.06 -7.10 2.59
C HIS A 136 7.66 -5.73 3.14
N SER A 137 6.65 -5.13 2.51
CA SER A 137 5.98 -3.95 3.03
C SER A 137 4.46 -4.11 2.96
N ALA A 138 3.75 -3.49 3.89
CA ALA A 138 2.30 -3.48 3.93
C ALA A 138 1.76 -2.19 4.56
N VAL A 139 0.49 -1.88 4.29
CA VAL A 139 -0.28 -0.89 5.05
C VAL A 139 -1.29 -1.65 5.89
N CYS A 140 -1.31 -1.38 7.19
CA CYS A 140 -2.24 -1.99 8.14
C CYS A 140 -3.16 -0.90 8.70
N GLU A 141 -4.47 -1.11 8.60
CA GLU A 141 -5.50 -0.20 9.13
C GLU A 141 -5.87 -0.53 10.58
N ASN A 142 -5.50 -1.71 11.07
CA ASN A 142 -5.81 -2.18 12.42
C ASN A 142 -4.84 -3.29 12.88
N GLU A 143 -4.96 -3.67 14.15
CA GLU A 143 -4.12 -4.68 14.80
C GLU A 143 -4.28 -6.08 14.19
N ALA A 144 -5.49 -6.43 13.71
CA ALA A 144 -5.73 -7.72 13.10
C ALA A 144 -4.97 -7.87 11.77
N GLU A 145 -4.98 -6.83 10.94
CA GLU A 145 -4.20 -6.79 9.69
C GLU A 145 -2.69 -6.82 9.94
N LEU A 146 -2.22 -6.10 10.95
CA LEU A 146 -0.83 -6.13 11.38
C LEU A 146 -0.40 -7.55 11.77
N THR A 147 -1.19 -8.20 12.63
CA THR A 147 -0.93 -9.57 13.10
C THR A 147 -0.94 -10.57 11.94
N ALA A 148 -1.88 -10.43 11.01
CA ALA A 148 -1.96 -11.26 9.81
C ALA A 148 -0.73 -11.08 8.91
N CYS A 149 -0.24 -9.86 8.72
CA CYS A 149 0.98 -9.59 7.96
C CYS A 149 2.21 -10.23 8.62
N ILE A 150 2.37 -10.08 9.93
CA ILE A 150 3.49 -10.69 10.66
C ILE A 150 3.44 -12.22 10.54
N THR A 151 2.26 -12.81 10.72
CA THR A 151 2.06 -14.26 10.57
C THR A 151 2.38 -14.74 9.15
N ARG A 152 1.94 -14.01 8.13
CA ARG A 152 2.28 -14.28 6.72
C ARG A 152 3.79 -14.26 6.51
N ALA A 153 4.50 -13.27 7.07
CA ALA A 153 5.96 -13.19 6.97
C ALA A 153 6.68 -14.34 7.70
N GLU A 154 6.19 -14.72 8.89
CA GLU A 154 6.75 -15.84 9.65
C GLU A 154 6.63 -17.16 8.88
N GLN A 155 5.47 -17.41 8.26
CA GLN A 155 5.25 -18.58 7.42
C GLN A 155 6.11 -18.54 6.15
N THR A 156 6.15 -17.39 5.46
CA THR A 156 6.91 -17.22 4.20
C THR A 156 8.40 -17.50 4.39
N HIS A 157 8.97 -17.09 5.53
CA HIS A 157 10.41 -17.22 5.80
C HIS A 157 10.76 -18.31 6.82
N ASN A 158 9.80 -19.17 7.19
CA ASN A 158 9.96 -20.22 8.21
C ASN A 158 10.57 -19.70 9.53
N LEU A 159 10.10 -18.53 9.96
CA LEU A 159 10.54 -17.89 11.19
C LEU A 159 9.73 -18.50 12.33
N GLN A 160 10.36 -19.31 13.17
CA GLN A 160 9.74 -19.89 14.37
C GLN A 160 9.48 -18.79 15.43
N ARG A 161 8.67 -17.77 15.11
CA ARG A 161 8.42 -16.56 15.92
C ARG A 161 9.69 -15.80 16.33
N LYS A 162 10.63 -15.67 15.38
CA LYS A 162 11.93 -14.99 15.61
C LYS A 162 11.96 -13.54 15.13
N VAL A 163 10.79 -12.97 14.80
CA VAL A 163 10.68 -11.61 14.30
C VAL A 163 10.67 -10.65 15.49
N LYS A 164 11.62 -9.72 15.52
CA LYS A 164 11.77 -8.74 16.61
C LYS A 164 11.11 -7.41 16.24
N GLY A 165 10.45 -6.74 17.17
CA GLY A 165 10.00 -5.37 16.96
C GLY A 165 11.18 -4.40 17.04
N LEU A 166 11.30 -3.47 16.10
CA LEU A 166 12.15 -2.29 16.25
C LEU A 166 11.25 -1.05 16.31
N ASP A 167 11.37 -0.26 17.38
CA ASP A 167 10.67 1.01 17.49
C ASP A 167 11.38 2.11 16.65
N SER A 168 10.70 3.25 16.48
CA SER A 168 11.22 4.41 15.75
C SER A 168 12.45 5.05 16.41
N SER A 169 12.76 4.70 17.67
CA SER A 169 13.98 5.07 18.39
C SER A 169 15.13 4.07 18.25
N GLY A 170 14.94 2.96 17.53
CA GLY A 170 15.94 1.90 17.35
C GLY A 170 16.06 0.92 18.53
N GLY A 171 15.13 0.97 19.48
CA GLY A 171 14.98 0.00 20.56
C GLY A 171 14.37 -1.30 20.05
N ILE A 172 14.88 -2.43 20.54
CA ILE A 172 14.33 -3.76 20.28
C ILE A 172 13.25 -4.02 21.33
N GLN A 173 12.00 -4.20 20.91
CA GLN A 173 10.95 -4.70 21.79
C GLN A 173 11.02 -6.23 21.78
N SER A 174 11.22 -6.81 22.98
CA SER A 174 11.29 -8.25 23.24
C SER A 174 9.92 -8.88 23.31
#